data_AF-A0A6D2C6C5-F1
#
_entry.id   AF-A0A6D2C6C5-F1
#
_cell.length_a   1.000
_cell.length_b   1.000
_cell.length_c   1.000
_cell.angle_alpha   90.00
_cell.angle_beta   90.00
_cell.angle_gamma   90.00
#
_symmetry.space_group_name_H-M   'P 1'
#
loop_
_entity.id
_entity.type
_entity.pdbx_description
1 polymer ?
#
loop_
_entity_poly.entity_id
_entity_poly.type
_entity_poly.pdbx_seq_one_letter_code
_entity_poly.pdbx_strand_id
1 'polypeptide(L)'
;MLGLKDVRVGGEYLTNVALSKDTIVGLSHTLNIGASNKLRVARNSSEYVGGDKTIEINNNFSSSVGRDLHQIVKGEKQEHIEGSLTQNIQREMFLHIQQNFSTNVKENLATNAKSMQHNIEEQYSLQADNTTLELQSDCSIQAGNEITCKVGETTITISGDKIILKAGGVEVVINSNGLVVKGGEVKGE
;
A
#
# COMPACT_ATOMS: atom_id res chain seq x y z
N MET A 1 47.82 11.13 -34.68
CA MET A 1 46.44 11.00 -35.19
C MET A 1 45.94 9.61 -34.82
N LEU A 2 44.93 9.50 -33.95
CA LEU A 2 44.19 8.25 -33.80
C LEU A 2 43.34 8.09 -35.07
N GLY A 3 43.56 7.01 -35.82
CA GLY A 3 42.86 6.74 -37.07
C GLY A 3 41.58 5.94 -36.84
N LEU A 4 40.66 6.01 -37.80
CA LEU A 4 39.48 5.14 -37.85
C LEU A 4 39.92 3.69 -38.13
N LYS A 5 39.36 2.74 -37.39
CA LYS A 5 39.47 1.30 -37.70
C LYS A 5 38.07 0.76 -38.00
N ASP A 6 37.86 0.28 -39.23
CA ASP A 6 36.65 -0.44 -39.66
C ASP A 6 36.97 -1.94 -39.80
N VAL A 7 36.08 -2.80 -39.31
CA VAL A 7 36.23 -4.26 -39.37
C VAL A 7 34.91 -4.85 -39.85
N ARG A 8 34.94 -5.54 -40.99
CA ARG A 8 33.77 -6.20 -41.59
C ARG A 8 34.03 -7.69 -41.67
N VAL A 9 33.09 -8.49 -41.19
CA VAL A 9 33.17 -9.95 -41.20
C VAL A 9 31.95 -10.50 -41.94
N GLY A 10 32.17 -11.29 -42.98
CA GLY A 10 31.09 -11.87 -43.80
C GLY A 10 30.51 -13.17 -43.27
N GLY A 11 30.90 -13.60 -42.07
CA GLY A 11 30.51 -14.84 -41.41
C GLY A 11 30.58 -14.72 -39.89
N GLU A 12 30.73 -15.84 -39.20
CA GLU A 12 30.84 -15.86 -37.73
C GLU A 12 32.11 -15.17 -37.22
N TYR A 13 32.01 -14.48 -36.07
CA TYR A 13 33.12 -13.83 -35.41
C TYR A 13 33.23 -14.28 -33.95
N LEU A 14 34.27 -15.05 -33.63
CA LEU A 14 34.55 -15.57 -32.29
C LEU A 14 35.76 -14.88 -31.66
N THR A 15 35.66 -14.52 -30.38
CA THR A 15 36.79 -13.99 -29.59
C THR A 15 36.94 -14.81 -28.31
N ASN A 16 38.09 -15.46 -28.14
CA ASN A 16 38.45 -16.19 -26.93
C ASN A 16 39.54 -15.44 -26.18
N VAL A 17 39.37 -15.25 -24.87
CA VAL A 17 40.35 -14.60 -23.99
C VAL A 17 40.55 -15.48 -22.76
N ALA A 18 41.79 -15.88 -22.51
CA ALA A 18 42.10 -16.88 -21.47
C ALA A 18 42.13 -16.31 -20.04
N LEU A 19 42.45 -15.01 -19.89
CA LEU A 19 42.71 -14.39 -18.58
C LEU A 19 41.76 -13.22 -18.31
N SER A 20 41.95 -12.09 -19.00
CA SER A 20 41.17 -10.86 -18.78
C SER A 20 40.97 -10.07 -20.08
N LYS A 21 39.87 -9.32 -20.14
CA LYS A 21 39.57 -8.39 -21.23
C LYS A 21 39.06 -7.08 -20.65
N ASP A 22 39.80 -6.01 -20.91
CA ASP A 22 39.38 -4.64 -20.61
C ASP A 22 38.98 -3.92 -21.89
N THR A 23 38.00 -3.02 -21.80
CA THR A 23 37.57 -2.19 -22.93
C THR A 23 37.41 -0.77 -22.43
N ILE A 24 38.23 0.15 -22.95
CA ILE A 24 38.21 1.57 -22.61
C ILE A 24 37.70 2.33 -23.83
N VAL A 25 36.66 3.15 -23.62
CA VAL A 25 36.04 3.97 -24.67
C VAL A 25 36.01 5.41 -24.18
N GLY A 26 36.61 6.33 -24.95
CA GLY A 26 36.80 7.72 -24.52
C GLY A 26 35.60 8.64 -24.71
N LEU A 27 34.63 8.29 -25.56
CA LEU A 27 33.47 9.12 -25.89
C LEU A 27 32.14 8.37 -25.71
N SER A 28 31.83 7.42 -26.61
CA SER A 28 30.54 6.70 -26.60
C SER A 28 30.67 5.26 -27.08
N HIS A 29 29.79 4.39 -26.58
CA HIS A 29 29.71 2.98 -26.94
C HIS A 29 28.26 2.62 -27.32
N THR A 30 28.05 2.13 -28.54
CA THR A 30 26.75 1.67 -29.02
C THR A 30 26.86 0.24 -29.53
N LEU A 31 25.92 -0.62 -29.13
CA LEU A 31 25.84 -2.02 -29.55
C LEU A 31 24.48 -2.29 -30.18
N ASN A 32 24.45 -2.57 -31.48
CA ASN A 32 23.25 -2.96 -32.21
C ASN A 32 23.29 -4.46 -32.52
N ILE A 33 22.24 -5.19 -32.18
CA ILE A 33 22.14 -6.64 -32.38
C ILE A 33 20.86 -6.95 -33.15
N GLY A 34 20.99 -7.65 -34.28
CA GLY A 34 19.86 -7.89 -35.18
C GLY A 34 18.92 -9.04 -34.79
N ALA A 35 19.38 -9.98 -33.96
CA ALA A 35 18.62 -11.19 -33.63
C ALA A 35 18.38 -11.37 -32.11
N SER A 36 19.43 -11.65 -31.33
CA SER A 36 19.29 -11.87 -29.88
C SER A 36 20.57 -11.55 -29.13
N ASN A 37 20.43 -11.06 -27.89
CA ASN A 37 21.54 -10.80 -26.99
C ASN A 37 21.44 -11.72 -25.77
N LYS A 38 22.53 -12.41 -25.42
CA LYS A 38 22.61 -13.27 -24.24
C LYS A 38 23.93 -13.04 -23.50
N LEU A 39 23.83 -12.57 -22.27
CA LEU A 39 24.96 -12.44 -21.36
C LEU A 39 24.89 -13.53 -20.28
N ARG A 40 26.00 -14.25 -20.08
CA ARG A 40 26.16 -15.20 -18.96
C ARG A 40 27.38 -14.81 -18.17
N VAL A 41 27.21 -14.60 -16.88
CA VAL A 41 28.29 -14.27 -15.94
C VAL A 41 28.31 -15.33 -14.85
N ALA A 42 29.45 -15.98 -14.63
CA ALA A 42 29.55 -17.14 -13.75
C ALA A 42 29.54 -16.80 -12.25
N ARG A 43 29.95 -15.58 -11.88
CA ARG A 43 30.07 -15.13 -10.49
C ARG A 43 29.30 -13.84 -10.25
N ASN A 44 29.91 -12.70 -10.54
CA ASN A 44 29.39 -11.39 -10.14
C ASN A 44 29.30 -10.45 -11.36
N SER A 45 28.24 -9.66 -11.39
CA SER A 45 28.08 -8.52 -12.31
C SER A 45 27.85 -7.27 -11.47
N SER A 46 28.50 -6.17 -11.83
CA SER A 46 28.33 -4.86 -11.22
C SER A 46 28.34 -3.80 -12.30
N GLU A 47 27.43 -2.84 -12.21
CA GLU A 47 27.30 -1.74 -13.15
C GLU A 47 27.23 -0.43 -12.36
N TYR A 48 27.98 0.57 -12.84
CA TYR A 48 27.94 1.92 -12.29
C TYR A 48 27.63 2.88 -13.43
N VAL A 49 26.52 3.60 -13.30
CA VAL A 49 26.09 4.63 -14.24
C VAL A 49 26.12 5.96 -13.49
N GLY A 50 26.99 6.87 -13.93
CA GLY A 50 27.14 8.19 -13.28
C GLY A 50 26.03 9.18 -13.62
N GLY A 51 25.27 8.92 -14.70
CA GLY A 51 24.09 9.67 -15.10
C GLY A 51 22.85 8.77 -15.11
N ASP A 52 21.92 9.04 -16.03
CA ASP A 52 20.64 8.34 -16.09
C ASP A 52 20.74 6.97 -16.77
N LYS A 53 19.89 6.03 -16.33
CA LYS A 53 19.71 4.72 -16.96
C LYS A 53 18.25 4.54 -17.38
N THR A 54 18.02 4.45 -18.68
CA THR A 54 16.70 4.14 -19.26
C THR A 54 16.70 2.72 -19.81
N ILE A 55 15.62 1.98 -19.54
CA ILE A 55 15.40 0.63 -20.06
C ILE A 55 14.02 0.60 -20.70
N GLU A 56 13.96 0.24 -21.98
CA GLU A 56 12.72 0.08 -22.73
C GLU A 56 12.62 -1.38 -23.21
N ILE A 57 11.47 -2.01 -22.95
CA ILE A 57 11.19 -3.39 -23.32
C ILE A 57 9.79 -3.42 -23.94
N ASN A 58 9.73 -3.67 -25.25
CA ASN A 58 8.48 -3.58 -26.01
C ASN A 58 7.50 -4.73 -25.74
N ASN A 59 8.01 -5.87 -25.25
CA ASN A 59 7.21 -7.05 -24.95
C ASN A 59 7.23 -7.30 -23.43
N ASN A 60 7.76 -8.44 -23.00
CA ASN A 60 7.67 -8.88 -21.61
C ASN A 60 9.00 -8.68 -20.88
N PHE A 61 8.91 -8.23 -19.62
CA PHE A 61 10.01 -8.29 -18.66
C PHE A 61 9.77 -9.41 -17.66
N SER A 62 10.75 -10.31 -17.51
CA SER A 62 10.73 -11.37 -16.49
C SER A 62 12.07 -11.37 -15.76
N SER A 63 12.01 -11.35 -14.43
CA SER A 63 13.18 -11.34 -13.56
C SER A 63 13.00 -12.35 -12.44
N SER A 64 14.09 -13.05 -12.10
CA SER A 64 14.14 -14.01 -11.00
C SER A 64 15.39 -13.77 -10.18
N VAL A 65 15.21 -13.66 -8.87
CA VAL A 65 16.29 -13.49 -7.90
C VAL A 65 16.24 -14.70 -6.98
N GLY A 66 17.30 -15.50 -6.97
CA GLY A 66 17.31 -16.76 -6.22
C GLY A 66 17.41 -16.61 -4.70
N ARG A 67 17.71 -15.40 -4.21
CA ARG A 67 17.81 -15.06 -2.78
C ARG A 67 17.12 -13.72 -2.51
N ASP A 68 17.89 -12.69 -2.18
CA ASP A 68 17.38 -11.44 -1.65
C ASP A 68 17.43 -10.32 -2.71
N LEU A 69 16.37 -9.52 -2.78
CA LEU A 69 16.32 -8.27 -3.54
C LEU A 69 16.33 -7.10 -2.56
N HIS A 70 17.33 -6.23 -2.69
CA HIS A 70 17.43 -4.99 -1.92
C HIS A 70 17.49 -3.80 -2.89
N GLN A 71 16.55 -2.88 -2.74
CA GLN A 71 16.43 -1.68 -3.57
C GLN A 71 16.41 -0.45 -2.68
N ILE A 72 17.28 0.51 -2.97
CA ILE A 72 17.31 1.81 -2.30
C ILE A 72 17.05 2.87 -3.35
N VAL A 73 16.01 3.68 -3.13
CA VAL A 73 15.71 4.87 -3.91
C VAL A 73 15.80 6.06 -2.96
N LYS A 74 16.74 6.97 -3.22
CA LYS A 74 16.92 8.18 -2.39
C LYS A 74 15.92 9.28 -2.73
N GLY A 75 15.43 9.29 -3.97
CA GLY A 75 14.39 10.19 -4.45
C GLY A 75 13.01 9.52 -4.40
N GLU A 76 12.16 9.89 -5.36
CA GLU A 76 10.82 9.35 -5.51
C GLU A 76 10.82 8.01 -6.26
N LYS A 77 9.88 7.12 -5.91
CA LYS A 77 9.53 5.93 -6.70
C LYS A 77 8.08 6.06 -7.16
N GLN A 78 7.88 6.06 -8.48
CA GLN A 78 6.56 6.00 -9.11
C GLN A 78 6.42 4.69 -9.90
N GLU A 79 5.26 4.05 -9.78
CA GLU A 79 4.92 2.82 -10.49
C GLU A 79 3.53 2.99 -11.13
N HIS A 80 3.44 2.83 -12.44
CA HIS A 80 2.19 2.93 -13.19
C HIS A 80 1.95 1.62 -13.93
N ILE A 81 0.78 1.02 -13.68
CA ILE A 81 0.39 -0.27 -14.24
C ILE A 81 -1.00 -0.08 -14.85
N GLU A 82 -1.09 -0.22 -16.18
CA GLU A 82 -2.37 -0.13 -16.89
C GLU A 82 -3.24 -1.38 -16.70
N GLY A 83 -2.59 -2.54 -16.53
CA GLY A 83 -3.23 -3.82 -16.25
C GLY A 83 -3.47 -4.06 -14.76
N SER A 84 -3.32 -5.32 -14.34
CA SER A 84 -3.45 -5.72 -12.93
C SER A 84 -2.11 -5.88 -12.24
N LEU A 85 -2.10 -5.67 -10.92
CA LEU A 85 -0.98 -5.97 -10.03
C LEU A 85 -1.39 -7.10 -9.07
N THR A 86 -0.65 -8.20 -9.08
CA THR A 86 -0.78 -9.28 -8.10
C THR A 86 0.53 -9.44 -7.34
N GLN A 87 0.46 -9.36 -6.01
CA GLN A 87 1.61 -9.58 -5.13
C GLN A 87 1.33 -10.78 -4.22
N ASN A 88 2.19 -11.80 -4.28
CA ASN A 88 2.13 -12.95 -3.39
C ASN A 88 3.31 -12.92 -2.42
N ILE A 89 3.00 -12.86 -1.13
CA ILE A 89 3.98 -12.84 -0.05
C ILE A 89 3.64 -14.01 0.87
N GLN A 90 4.56 -14.96 0.98
CA GLN A 90 4.31 -16.21 1.72
C GLN A 90 4.44 -16.07 3.23
N ARG A 91 5.14 -15.04 3.71
CA ARG A 91 5.41 -14.83 5.14
C ARG A 91 4.80 -13.54 5.63
N GLU A 92 5.52 -12.44 5.47
CA GLU A 92 5.19 -11.17 6.12
C GLU A 92 5.37 -10.01 5.15
N MET A 93 4.44 -9.06 5.20
CA MET A 93 4.55 -7.75 4.60
C MET A 93 4.61 -6.72 5.73
N PHE A 94 5.65 -5.88 5.74
CA PHE A 94 5.78 -4.77 6.67
C PHE A 94 5.91 -3.46 5.90
N LEU A 95 5.04 -2.49 6.21
CA LEU A 95 5.04 -1.16 5.62
C LEU A 95 5.26 -0.12 6.73
N HIS A 96 6.37 0.61 6.66
CA HIS A 96 6.66 1.70 7.58
C HIS A 96 6.66 3.02 6.82
N ILE A 97 5.72 3.89 7.19
CA ILE A 97 5.42 5.14 6.49
C ILE A 97 5.44 6.26 7.54
N GLN A 98 6.28 7.29 7.32
CA GLN A 98 6.53 8.33 8.32
C GLN A 98 5.49 9.45 8.33
N GLN A 99 4.80 9.66 7.20
CA GLN A 99 3.86 10.77 7.04
C GLN A 99 2.47 10.22 6.73
N ASN A 100 2.16 10.02 5.46
CA ASN A 100 0.80 9.71 5.02
C ASN A 100 0.75 8.42 4.20
N PHE A 101 -0.28 7.61 4.45
CA PHE A 101 -0.67 6.47 3.61
C PHE A 101 -2.11 6.68 3.15
N SER A 102 -2.32 6.70 1.83
CA SER A 102 -3.64 6.93 1.23
C SER A 102 -3.91 5.86 0.18
N THR A 103 -5.12 5.31 0.22
CA THR A 103 -5.60 4.31 -0.74
C THR A 103 -6.92 4.80 -1.34
N ASN A 104 -6.98 4.89 -2.66
CA ASN A 104 -8.20 5.23 -3.38
C ASN A 104 -8.64 4.02 -4.22
N VAL A 105 -9.83 3.49 -3.92
CA VAL A 105 -10.42 2.35 -4.64
C VAL A 105 -11.78 2.78 -5.16
N LYS A 106 -12.00 2.64 -6.47
CA LYS A 106 -13.25 3.08 -7.12
C LYS A 106 -14.39 2.06 -7.01
N GLU A 107 -14.04 0.78 -6.95
CA GLU A 107 -15.01 -0.30 -6.90
C GLU A 107 -15.04 -0.92 -5.50
N ASN A 108 -14.29 -2.01 -5.29
CA ASN A 108 -14.37 -2.77 -4.05
C ASN A 108 -13.01 -2.88 -3.33
N LEU A 109 -13.01 -2.61 -2.03
CA LEU A 109 -11.90 -2.88 -1.12
C LEU A 109 -12.31 -3.99 -0.14
N ALA A 110 -11.75 -5.19 -0.32
CA ALA A 110 -12.01 -6.33 0.56
C ALA A 110 -10.75 -6.69 1.36
N THR A 111 -10.90 -6.91 2.66
CA THR A 111 -9.82 -7.40 3.53
C THR A 111 -10.31 -8.63 4.29
N ASN A 112 -9.57 -9.73 4.16
CA ASN A 112 -9.84 -10.97 4.89
C ASN A 112 -8.65 -11.26 5.78
N ALA A 113 -8.88 -11.31 7.09
CA ALA A 113 -7.83 -11.56 8.07
C ALA A 113 -8.38 -12.37 9.24
N LYS A 114 -7.51 -13.13 9.91
CA LYS A 114 -7.86 -13.81 11.16
C LYS A 114 -8.12 -12.81 12.30
N SER A 115 -7.43 -11.67 12.26
CA SER A 115 -7.52 -10.58 13.24
C SER A 115 -7.16 -9.26 12.59
N MET A 116 -7.74 -8.16 13.07
CA MET A 116 -7.45 -6.79 12.62
C MET A 116 -7.45 -5.84 13.83
N GLN A 117 -6.55 -4.87 13.83
CA GLN A 117 -6.43 -3.86 14.90
C GLN A 117 -6.11 -2.50 14.29
N HIS A 118 -6.74 -1.45 14.80
CA HIS A 118 -6.44 -0.06 14.49
C HIS A 118 -6.07 0.67 15.79
N ASN A 119 -4.83 1.13 15.89
CA ASN A 119 -4.36 1.97 17.00
C ASN A 119 -4.20 3.38 16.46
N ILE A 120 -5.12 4.27 16.79
CA ILE A 120 -5.21 5.62 16.23
C ILE A 120 -5.17 6.61 17.38
N GLU A 121 -4.26 7.59 17.31
CA GLU A 121 -4.00 8.52 18.41
C GLU A 121 -4.97 9.70 18.45
N GLU A 122 -5.41 10.17 17.28
CA GLU A 122 -6.25 11.37 17.17
C GLU A 122 -7.70 11.03 16.79
N GLN A 123 -7.95 10.68 15.52
CA GLN A 123 -9.31 10.50 15.02
C GLN A 123 -9.44 9.28 14.13
N TYR A 124 -10.48 8.48 14.38
CA TYR A 124 -10.92 7.41 13.50
C TYR A 124 -12.35 7.70 13.00
N SER A 125 -12.53 7.77 11.68
CA SER A 125 -13.82 8.10 11.05
C SER A 125 -14.19 7.08 9.99
N LEU A 126 -15.44 6.65 9.98
CA LEU A 126 -16.04 5.80 8.96
C LEU A 126 -17.30 6.48 8.43
N GLN A 127 -17.39 6.62 7.11
CA GLN A 127 -18.55 7.18 6.43
C GLN A 127 -18.91 6.29 5.25
N ALA A 128 -20.17 5.89 5.18
CA ALA A 128 -20.71 5.07 4.12
C ALA A 128 -22.23 5.29 4.02
N ASP A 129 -22.82 4.96 2.87
CA ASP A 129 -24.29 5.00 2.70
C ASP A 129 -24.99 4.01 3.65
N ASN A 130 -24.36 2.86 3.88
CA ASN A 130 -24.78 1.86 4.87
C ASN A 130 -23.56 1.21 5.54
N THR A 131 -23.76 0.67 6.74
CA THR A 131 -22.74 -0.12 7.44
C THR A 131 -23.42 -1.22 8.23
N THR A 132 -22.91 -2.44 8.09
CA THR A 132 -23.39 -3.63 8.81
C THR A 132 -22.26 -4.20 9.64
N LEU A 133 -22.53 -4.46 10.92
CA LEU A 133 -21.61 -5.11 11.85
C LEU A 133 -22.21 -6.43 12.33
N GLU A 134 -21.71 -7.54 11.79
CA GLU A 134 -22.13 -8.89 12.16
C GLU A 134 -21.09 -9.52 13.08
N LEU A 135 -21.43 -9.67 14.37
CA LEU A 135 -20.57 -10.25 15.39
C LEU A 135 -21.21 -11.54 15.91
N GLN A 136 -20.40 -12.60 16.09
CA GLN A 136 -20.86 -13.88 16.64
C GLN A 136 -20.90 -13.91 18.18
N SER A 137 -20.28 -12.94 18.82
CA SER A 137 -20.15 -12.83 20.27
C SER A 137 -20.26 -11.35 20.67
N ASP A 138 -19.50 -10.91 21.67
CA ASP A 138 -19.71 -9.62 22.31
C ASP A 138 -19.24 -8.43 21.47
N CYS A 139 -19.91 -7.29 21.69
CA CYS A 139 -19.49 -5.97 21.22
C CYS A 139 -19.20 -5.09 22.44
N SER A 140 -17.97 -4.60 22.58
CA SER A 140 -17.58 -3.69 23.66
C SER A 140 -17.19 -2.34 23.09
N ILE A 141 -17.83 -1.27 23.59
CA ILE A 141 -17.51 0.12 23.24
C ILE A 141 -17.18 0.84 24.53
N GLN A 142 -15.99 1.42 24.59
CA GLN A 142 -15.52 2.22 25.71
C GLN A 142 -15.12 3.59 25.19
N ALA A 143 -15.69 4.65 25.79
CA ALA A 143 -15.33 6.02 25.48
C ALA A 143 -14.98 6.74 26.78
N GLY A 144 -13.96 7.59 26.74
CA GLY A 144 -13.54 8.37 27.91
C GLY A 144 -14.49 9.51 28.28
N ASN A 145 -15.39 9.90 27.38
CA ASN A 145 -16.29 11.04 27.58
C ASN A 145 -17.76 10.69 27.29
N GLU A 146 -18.08 10.33 26.05
CA GLU A 146 -19.46 10.13 25.60
C GLU A 146 -19.55 9.09 24.49
N ILE A 147 -20.64 8.32 24.49
CA ILE A 147 -21.11 7.50 23.37
C ILE A 147 -22.45 8.07 22.92
N THR A 148 -22.57 8.41 21.63
CA THR A 148 -23.80 8.96 21.05
C THR A 148 -24.25 8.14 19.85
N CYS A 149 -25.50 7.70 19.87
CA CYS A 149 -26.21 7.07 18.75
C CYS A 149 -27.31 8.04 18.27
N LYS A 150 -27.34 8.39 16.99
CA LYS A 150 -28.28 9.39 16.44
C LYS A 150 -28.95 8.89 15.16
N VAL A 151 -30.27 9.07 15.06
CA VAL A 151 -31.09 8.81 13.87
C VAL A 151 -32.03 10.01 13.67
N GLY A 152 -31.71 10.91 12.74
CA GLY A 152 -32.41 12.19 12.62
C GLY A 152 -32.33 12.96 13.95
N GLU A 153 -33.48 13.33 14.52
CA GLU A 153 -33.57 14.00 15.82
C GLU A 153 -33.58 13.03 17.03
N THR A 154 -33.71 11.73 16.79
CA THR A 154 -33.71 10.72 17.86
C THR A 154 -32.28 10.43 18.31
N THR A 155 -32.01 10.47 19.61
CA THR A 155 -30.67 10.27 20.18
C THR A 155 -30.65 9.38 21.41
N ILE A 156 -29.61 8.56 21.53
CA ILE A 156 -29.17 7.93 22.78
C ILE A 156 -27.78 8.48 23.09
N THR A 157 -27.61 9.04 24.28
CA THR A 157 -26.32 9.58 24.74
C THR A 157 -25.97 8.96 26.08
N ILE A 158 -24.79 8.34 26.17
CA ILE A 158 -24.23 7.73 27.37
C ILE A 158 -22.97 8.51 27.74
N SER A 159 -22.86 8.93 28.98
CA SER A 159 -21.67 9.61 29.53
C SER A 159 -21.39 9.08 30.93
N GLY A 160 -20.35 9.57 31.60
CA GLY A 160 -19.84 8.97 32.84
C GLY A 160 -20.85 8.78 33.98
N ASP A 161 -21.85 9.67 34.11
CA ASP A 161 -22.81 9.69 35.23
C ASP A 161 -24.28 9.72 34.79
N LYS A 162 -24.56 9.70 33.49
CA LYS A 162 -25.91 9.87 32.94
C LYS A 162 -26.13 9.16 31.61
N ILE A 163 -27.38 8.75 31.41
CA ILE A 163 -27.92 8.28 30.12
C ILE A 163 -29.08 9.19 29.74
N ILE A 164 -29.12 9.65 28.49
CA ILE A 164 -30.19 10.49 27.94
C ILE A 164 -30.76 9.82 26.69
N LEU A 165 -32.08 9.66 26.64
CA LEU A 165 -32.82 9.20 25.47
C LEU A 165 -33.75 10.31 25.00
N LYS A 166 -33.72 10.67 23.71
CA LYS A 166 -34.60 11.68 23.11
C LYS A 166 -35.30 11.11 21.89
N ALA A 167 -36.62 11.21 21.84
CA ALA A 167 -37.42 10.81 20.68
C ALA A 167 -38.77 11.53 20.69
N GLY A 168 -39.23 12.02 19.54
CA GLY A 168 -40.60 12.55 19.38
C GLY A 168 -40.98 13.69 20.34
N GLY A 169 -40.01 14.51 20.78
CA GLY A 169 -40.22 15.59 21.76
C GLY A 169 -40.21 15.15 23.23
N VAL A 170 -39.99 13.86 23.51
CA VAL A 170 -39.80 13.32 24.86
C VAL A 170 -38.30 13.22 25.17
N GLU A 171 -37.90 13.54 26.41
CA GLU A 171 -36.56 13.33 26.95
C GLU A 171 -36.63 12.49 28.22
N VAL A 172 -35.89 11.38 28.24
CA VAL A 172 -35.68 10.53 29.42
C VAL A 172 -34.24 10.67 29.90
N VAL A 173 -34.05 10.96 31.18
CA VAL A 173 -32.73 11.09 31.81
C VAL A 173 -32.61 10.10 32.97
N ILE A 174 -31.55 9.29 32.95
CA ILE A 174 -31.17 8.41 34.06
C ILE A 174 -29.84 8.91 34.61
N ASN A 175 -29.80 9.26 35.90
CA ASN A 175 -28.59 9.72 36.59
C ASN A 175 -28.68 9.40 38.09
N SER A 176 -27.80 9.99 38.90
CA SER A 176 -27.78 9.83 40.36
C SER A 176 -29.08 10.24 41.06
N ASN A 177 -29.93 11.06 40.43
CA ASN A 177 -31.22 11.48 40.97
C ASN A 177 -32.36 10.52 40.58
N GLY A 178 -32.07 9.43 39.87
CA GLY A 178 -33.03 8.45 39.40
C GLY A 178 -33.42 8.66 37.94
N LEU A 179 -34.69 8.36 37.62
CA LEU A 179 -35.27 8.43 36.28
C LEU A 179 -36.20 9.65 36.17
N VAL A 180 -35.94 10.53 35.21
CA VAL A 180 -36.76 11.72 34.93
C VAL A 180 -37.26 11.67 33.50
N VAL A 181 -38.57 11.85 33.30
CA VAL A 181 -39.21 11.98 31.99
C VAL A 181 -39.72 13.40 31.81
N LYS A 182 -39.34 14.04 30.71
CA LYS A 182 -39.78 15.38 30.33
C LYS A 182 -40.50 15.32 28.99
N GLY A 183 -41.73 15.84 28.96
CA GLY A 183 -42.61 15.67 27.80
C GLY A 183 -43.14 14.25 27.71
N GLY A 184 -44.37 14.10 27.24
CA GLY A 184 -45.05 12.80 27.17
C GLY A 184 -45.69 12.35 28.49
N GLU A 185 -46.24 11.14 28.48
CA GLU A 185 -47.00 10.54 29.58
C GLU A 185 -46.19 9.42 30.23
N VAL A 186 -46.19 9.34 31.56
CA VAL A 186 -45.61 8.21 32.32
C VAL A 186 -46.78 7.35 32.83
N LYS A 187 -46.88 6.11 32.33
CA LYS A 187 -47.85 5.13 32.81
C LYS A 187 -47.11 4.07 33.63
N GLY A 188 -47.54 3.86 34.87
CA GLY A 188 -47.16 2.69 35.66
C GLY A 188 -48.19 1.58 35.46
N GLU A 189 -47.74 0.33 35.35
CA GLU A 189 -48.59 -0.85 35.52
C GLU A 189 -48.70 -1.24 36.99
#